data_AF-A0A255R586-F1
#
_entry.id   AF-A0A255R586-F1
#
_cell.length_a   1.000
_cell.length_b   1.000
_cell.length_c   1.000
_cell.angle_alpha   90.00
_cell.angle_beta   90.00
_cell.angle_gamma   90.00
#
_symmetry.space_group_name_H-M   'P 1'
#
loop_
_entity.id
_entity.type
_entity.pdbx_description
1 polymer ?
#
loop_
_entity_poly.entity_id
_entity_poly.type
_entity_poly.pdbx_seq_one_letter_code
_entity_poly.pdbx_strand_id
1 'polypeptide(L)'
;MWNLILITNNKIMGLLDFLFGNSKEKERQEELERQRIAAEARKAQQRKEEQERQARIKKEQAARARMMTIEPFVFKSNCHQRYEGAYPKMGLQECLRTVSVVKNTNGCSGYQLQPGDGYIIKIFNDDAGKPNMADKPMRVVRKTDTSVELRGYKVNALTPFGWQEIDLADYGLLVHYENGKICKCVLHMYDRNTFIEYRTQSNDPLKSVSSNNGTSECEEYAKLAREAAANGNTSSAQQYGLKALNSIIANPSQLKCIANVDSLALALGKMMEGDHFRDNDSIKRAVGLTYYMLCKAIAQTNKQHDPYLFVYRFSVIWEYNQVFYHLFAHSEGTSYNPNPYDIFGQSSTAVYDHHMQGMQMGDMLQEPRIARLDPALGNIFNQMYAQYRTTPSEQIISLGNKYHKQVYDYLCRKVDSLDFDF
;
A
#
# COMPACT_ATOMS: atom_id res chain seq x y z
N MET A 1 -21.82 -116.61 -5.11
CA MET A 1 -22.62 -116.01 -4.01
C MET A 1 -22.19 -114.56 -3.89
N TRP A 2 -22.85 -113.66 -4.62
CA TRP A 2 -24.00 -112.84 -4.17
C TRP A 2 -23.60 -111.69 -3.21
N ASN A 3 -23.84 -110.46 -3.70
CA ASN A 3 -24.05 -109.17 -3.02
C ASN A 3 -22.80 -108.47 -2.45
N LEU A 4 -22.61 -107.14 -2.45
CA LEU A 4 -23.44 -105.93 -2.64
C LEU A 4 -22.38 -104.77 -2.78
N ILE A 5 -22.37 -103.92 -3.82
CA ILE A 5 -23.02 -102.58 -3.88
C ILE A 5 -22.56 -101.56 -2.82
N LEU A 6 -22.06 -100.42 -3.35
CA LEU A 6 -22.04 -99.05 -2.77
C LEU A 6 -21.38 -98.81 -1.40
N ILE A 7 -20.10 -98.45 -1.41
CA ILE A 7 -19.62 -97.28 -0.64
C ILE A 7 -18.87 -96.36 -1.61
N THR A 8 -19.68 -95.58 -2.32
CA THR A 8 -19.29 -94.38 -3.06
C THR A 8 -18.81 -93.27 -2.12
N ASN A 9 -17.80 -92.54 -2.57
CA ASN A 9 -17.59 -91.10 -2.38
C ASN A 9 -17.30 -90.48 -0.98
N ASN A 10 -17.41 -91.18 0.15
CA ASN A 10 -17.20 -90.51 1.45
C ASN A 10 -15.76 -90.43 1.99
N LYS A 11 -14.80 -91.19 1.45
CA LYS A 11 -13.39 -91.08 1.87
C LYS A 11 -12.56 -90.08 1.06
N ILE A 12 -13.03 -89.71 -0.13
CA ILE A 12 -12.34 -88.71 -0.96
C ILE A 12 -12.76 -87.29 -0.52
N MET A 13 -14.03 -87.06 -0.13
CA MET A 13 -14.45 -85.74 0.36
C MET A 13 -13.87 -85.37 1.74
N GLY A 14 -13.70 -86.32 2.67
CA GLY A 14 -13.14 -86.04 3.99
C GLY A 14 -11.63 -85.76 4.04
N LEU A 15 -10.86 -86.28 3.07
CA LEU A 15 -9.42 -86.00 2.95
C LEU A 15 -9.16 -84.69 2.22
N LEU A 16 -10.02 -84.35 1.23
CA LEU A 16 -9.98 -83.07 0.54
C LEU A 16 -10.41 -81.92 1.48
N ASP A 17 -11.46 -82.04 2.28
CA ASP A 17 -11.85 -80.97 3.22
C ASP A 17 -10.83 -80.73 4.35
N PHE A 18 -10.09 -81.76 4.78
CA PHE A 18 -9.02 -81.61 5.78
C PHE A 18 -7.74 -80.97 5.22
N LEU A 19 -7.37 -81.30 3.98
CA LEU A 19 -6.20 -80.72 3.30
C LEU A 19 -6.49 -79.30 2.73
N PHE A 20 -7.70 -79.06 2.22
CA PHE A 20 -8.09 -77.77 1.61
C PHE A 20 -8.73 -76.79 2.60
N GLY A 21 -9.29 -77.26 3.72
CA GLY A 21 -9.79 -76.40 4.81
C GLY A 21 -8.66 -75.62 5.50
N ASN A 22 -7.53 -76.29 5.75
CA ASN A 22 -6.31 -75.63 6.28
C ASN A 22 -5.66 -74.68 5.26
N SER A 23 -5.73 -74.98 3.96
CA SER A 23 -5.21 -74.11 2.90
C SER A 23 -6.00 -72.80 2.78
N LYS A 24 -7.34 -72.87 2.78
CA LYS A 24 -8.22 -71.68 2.70
C LYS A 24 -8.19 -70.81 3.96
N GLU A 25 -7.96 -71.40 5.13
CA GLU A 25 -7.80 -70.66 6.38
C GLU A 25 -6.45 -69.94 6.42
N LYS A 26 -5.38 -70.60 5.95
CA LYS A 26 -4.05 -70.02 5.84
C LYS A 26 -4.00 -68.88 4.80
N GLU A 27 -4.64 -69.04 3.65
CA GLU A 27 -4.79 -67.97 2.66
C GLU A 27 -5.56 -66.77 3.22
N ARG A 28 -6.64 -66.99 3.98
CA ARG A 28 -7.37 -65.90 4.66
C ARG A 28 -6.54 -65.20 5.72
N GLN A 29 -5.72 -65.92 6.48
CA GLN A 29 -4.79 -65.33 7.44
C GLN A 29 -3.72 -64.49 6.76
N GLU A 30 -3.12 -65.00 5.68
CA GLU A 30 -2.14 -64.26 4.89
C GLU A 30 -2.75 -63.02 4.22
N GLU A 31 -3.99 -63.09 3.74
CA GLU A 31 -4.68 -61.94 3.16
C GLU A 31 -5.00 -60.87 4.22
N LEU A 32 -5.46 -61.29 5.40
CA LEU A 32 -5.71 -60.40 6.54
C LEU A 32 -4.41 -59.71 7.02
N GLU A 33 -3.30 -60.45 7.02
CA GLU A 33 -1.98 -59.93 7.39
C GLU A 33 -1.46 -58.94 6.33
N ARG A 34 -1.61 -59.24 5.04
CA ARG A 34 -1.30 -58.30 3.95
C ARG A 34 -2.15 -57.04 4.03
N GLN A 35 -3.44 -57.16 4.35
CA GLN A 35 -4.33 -56.01 4.54
C GLN A 35 -3.92 -55.17 5.77
N ARG A 36 -3.52 -55.81 6.87
CA ARG A 36 -2.97 -55.12 8.05
C ARG A 36 -1.69 -54.37 7.72
N ILE A 37 -0.73 -55.01 7.06
CA ILE A 37 0.54 -54.40 6.65
C ILE A 37 0.29 -53.22 5.70
N ALA A 38 -0.62 -53.38 4.72
CA ALA A 38 -0.99 -52.31 3.80
C ALA A 38 -1.70 -51.14 4.51
N ALA A 39 -2.57 -51.42 5.48
CA ALA A 39 -3.25 -50.40 6.28
C ALA A 39 -2.27 -49.64 7.19
N GLU A 40 -1.30 -50.33 7.78
CA GLU A 40 -0.25 -49.74 8.60
C GLU A 40 0.71 -48.89 7.77
N ALA A 41 1.12 -49.37 6.60
CA ALA A 41 1.91 -48.60 5.64
C ALA A 41 1.17 -47.32 5.18
N ARG A 42 -0.14 -47.40 4.89
CA ARG A 42 -0.96 -46.23 4.56
C ARG A 42 -1.03 -45.21 5.71
N LYS A 43 -1.22 -45.68 6.95
CA LYS A 43 -1.21 -44.80 8.14
C LYS A 43 0.15 -44.16 8.37
N ALA A 44 1.24 -44.89 8.18
CA ALA A 44 2.59 -44.37 8.28
C ALA A 44 2.88 -43.29 7.21
N GLN A 45 2.42 -43.52 5.98
CA GLN A 45 2.53 -42.56 4.89
C GLN A 45 1.73 -41.28 5.19
N GLN A 46 0.48 -41.39 5.64
CA GLN A 46 -0.33 -40.23 6.05
C GLN A 46 0.32 -39.42 7.17
N ARG A 47 0.90 -40.08 8.18
CA ARG A 47 1.63 -39.38 9.26
C ARG A 47 2.85 -38.62 8.72
N LYS A 48 3.57 -39.20 7.75
CA LYS A 48 4.74 -38.57 7.14
C LYS A 48 4.33 -37.34 6.31
N GLU A 49 3.28 -37.46 5.50
CA GLU A 49 2.72 -36.35 4.71
C GLU A 49 2.20 -35.22 5.60
N GLU A 50 1.53 -35.54 6.71
CA GLU A 50 1.06 -34.57 7.70
C GLU A 50 2.24 -33.84 8.38
N GLN A 51 3.28 -34.57 8.76
CA GLN A 51 4.50 -33.99 9.35
C GLN A 51 5.24 -33.08 8.35
N GLU A 52 5.38 -33.50 7.10
CA GLU A 52 5.99 -32.69 6.04
C GLU A 52 5.17 -31.43 5.76
N ARG A 53 3.83 -31.53 5.75
CA ARG A 53 2.93 -30.38 5.62
C ARG A 53 3.08 -29.41 6.78
N GLN A 54 3.09 -29.90 8.03
CA GLN A 54 3.28 -29.05 9.21
C GLN A 54 4.66 -28.39 9.22
N ALA A 55 5.71 -29.13 8.85
CA ALA A 55 7.06 -28.58 8.72
C ALA A 55 7.13 -27.49 7.65
N ARG A 56 6.46 -27.68 6.50
CA ARG A 56 6.37 -26.66 5.44
C ARG A 56 5.66 -25.40 5.91
N ILE A 57 4.49 -25.55 6.54
CA ILE A 57 3.74 -24.42 7.13
C ILE A 57 4.61 -23.67 8.15
N LYS A 58 5.28 -24.39 9.04
CA LYS A 58 6.16 -23.78 10.05
C LYS A 58 7.34 -23.06 9.42
N LYS A 59 7.94 -23.61 8.36
CA LYS A 59 9.03 -22.98 7.61
C LYS A 59 8.56 -21.72 6.88
N GLU A 60 7.40 -21.75 6.25
CA GLU A 60 6.78 -20.58 5.58
C GLU A 60 6.43 -19.49 6.60
N GLN A 61 5.85 -19.85 7.75
CA GLN A 61 5.56 -18.92 8.84
C GLN A 61 6.85 -18.29 9.40
N ALA A 62 7.90 -19.07 9.61
CA ALA A 62 9.19 -18.56 10.06
C ALA A 62 9.84 -17.63 9.03
N ALA A 63 9.74 -17.95 7.73
CA ALA A 63 10.22 -17.08 6.65
C ALA A 63 9.44 -15.77 6.60
N ARG A 64 8.10 -15.83 6.71
CA ARG A 64 7.24 -14.64 6.78
C ARG A 64 7.54 -13.79 8.02
N ALA A 65 7.73 -14.41 9.18
CA ALA A 65 8.09 -13.73 10.41
C ALA A 65 9.43 -12.99 10.27
N ARG A 66 10.44 -13.62 9.66
CA ARG A 66 11.74 -12.98 9.35
C ARG A 66 11.58 -11.80 8.38
N MET A 67 10.73 -11.90 7.36
CA MET A 67 10.48 -10.79 6.44
C MET A 67 9.76 -9.61 7.11
N MET A 68 8.90 -9.90 8.09
CA MET A 68 8.09 -8.93 8.83
C MET A 68 8.79 -8.30 10.04
N THR A 69 10.09 -8.51 10.24
CA THR A 69 10.85 -7.76 11.25
C THR A 69 11.24 -6.37 10.74
N ILE A 70 11.25 -5.41 11.65
CA ILE A 70 11.83 -4.08 11.48
C ILE A 70 12.92 -3.82 12.51
N GLU A 71 13.83 -2.92 12.15
CA GLU A 71 14.79 -2.38 13.11
C GLU A 71 14.11 -1.38 14.04
N PRO A 72 14.39 -1.45 15.37
CA PRO A 72 13.98 -0.42 16.31
C PRO A 72 14.42 0.97 15.86
N PHE A 73 13.60 1.98 16.15
CA PHE A 73 13.92 3.34 15.77
C PHE A 73 13.36 4.37 16.75
N VAL A 74 13.86 5.59 16.60
CA VAL A 74 13.36 6.79 17.26
C VAL A 74 13.14 7.84 16.17
N PHE A 75 11.91 8.34 16.07
CA PHE A 75 11.53 9.41 15.17
C PHE A 75 11.16 10.65 15.97
N LYS A 76 11.85 11.76 15.70
CA LYS A 76 11.61 13.05 16.36
C LYS A 76 10.78 13.95 15.43
N SER A 77 9.57 14.22 15.87
CA SER A 77 8.59 15.08 15.23
C SER A 77 8.67 16.48 15.84
N ASN A 78 8.55 17.52 15.03
CA ASN A 78 8.40 18.89 15.52
C ASN A 78 7.00 19.48 15.27
N CYS A 79 6.15 18.76 14.54
CA CYS A 79 4.73 19.07 14.46
C CYS A 79 3.87 17.82 14.38
N HIS A 80 2.58 17.95 14.70
CA HIS A 80 1.60 16.90 14.44
C HIS A 80 0.23 17.47 14.03
N GLN A 81 -0.54 16.67 13.30
CA GLN A 81 -1.92 16.98 12.93
C GLN A 81 -2.82 15.84 13.40
N ARG A 82 -3.86 16.17 14.17
CA ARG A 82 -4.94 15.24 14.53
C ARG A 82 -6.03 15.28 13.47
N TYR A 83 -6.58 14.12 13.16
CA TYR A 83 -7.74 13.94 12.31
C TYR A 83 -8.81 13.12 13.03
N GLU A 84 -10.06 13.53 12.88
CA GLU A 84 -11.25 12.77 13.30
C GLU A 84 -12.10 12.54 12.05
N GLY A 85 -12.28 11.27 11.69
CA GLY A 85 -12.67 10.89 10.34
C GLY A 85 -11.64 11.40 9.33
N ALA A 86 -12.13 12.03 8.26
CA ALA A 86 -11.28 12.63 7.24
C ALA A 86 -10.91 14.10 7.53
N TYR A 87 -11.33 14.65 8.67
CA TYR A 87 -11.27 16.10 8.92
C TYR A 87 -10.15 16.46 9.91
N PRO A 88 -9.29 17.44 9.59
CA PRO A 88 -8.28 17.92 10.52
C PRO A 88 -8.93 18.60 11.72
N LYS A 89 -8.35 18.40 12.90
CA LYS A 89 -8.81 18.98 14.17
C LYS A 89 -7.72 19.82 14.80
N MET A 90 -8.11 20.99 15.32
CA MET A 90 -7.23 21.94 16.02
C MET A 90 -6.07 22.51 15.16
N GLY A 91 -6.12 22.33 13.84
CA GLY A 91 -5.04 22.73 12.94
C GLY A 91 -3.72 22.02 13.21
N LEU A 92 -2.68 22.46 12.48
CA LEU A 92 -1.33 21.92 12.63
C LEU A 92 -0.72 22.43 13.94
N GLN A 93 -0.22 21.52 14.77
CA GLN A 93 0.35 21.86 16.07
C GLN A 93 1.88 21.71 16.02
N GLU A 94 2.59 22.81 16.22
CA GLU A 94 4.04 22.85 16.39
C GLU A 94 4.41 22.46 17.82
N CYS A 95 4.87 21.23 18.01
CA CYS A 95 5.19 20.69 19.32
C CYS A 95 6.08 19.46 19.17
N LEU A 96 7.00 19.28 20.11
CA LEU A 96 8.01 18.24 20.01
C LEU A 96 7.44 16.91 20.50
N ARG A 97 7.46 15.91 19.62
CA ARG A 97 7.00 14.55 19.92
C ARG A 97 8.04 13.54 19.49
N THR A 98 8.33 12.58 20.35
CA THR A 98 9.20 11.46 20.02
C THR A 98 8.37 10.18 19.90
N VAL A 99 8.40 9.55 18.73
CA VAL A 99 7.84 8.22 18.48
C VAL A 99 8.98 7.21 18.51
N SER A 100 8.95 6.28 19.47
CA SER A 100 9.95 5.22 19.59
C SER A 100 9.30 3.84 19.44
N VAL A 101 9.95 3.00 18.64
CA VAL A 101 9.58 1.61 18.42
C VAL A 101 10.74 0.75 18.88
N VAL A 102 10.53 -0.02 19.95
CA VAL A 102 11.55 -0.90 20.52
C VAL A 102 11.13 -2.36 20.43
N LYS A 103 12.09 -3.27 20.24
CA LYS A 103 11.80 -4.71 20.30
C LYS A 103 11.31 -5.07 21.70
N ASN A 104 10.26 -5.88 21.78
CA ASN A 104 9.81 -6.42 23.06
C ASN A 104 10.82 -7.48 23.55
N THR A 105 11.82 -7.08 24.33
CA THR A 105 12.80 -8.03 24.89
C THR A 105 12.38 -8.58 26.23
N ASN A 106 11.82 -7.74 27.11
CA ASN A 106 11.51 -8.08 28.51
C ASN A 106 10.08 -7.69 28.93
N GLY A 107 9.18 -7.41 27.97
CA GLY A 107 7.87 -6.81 28.25
C GLY A 107 7.93 -5.32 28.53
N CYS A 108 6.80 -4.76 28.97
CA CYS A 108 6.69 -3.37 29.44
C CYS A 108 5.69 -3.26 30.60
N SER A 109 5.79 -2.16 31.34
CA SER A 109 4.94 -1.92 32.52
C SER A 109 3.46 -1.94 32.14
N GLY A 110 2.65 -2.57 33.00
CA GLY A 110 1.21 -2.67 32.83
C GLY A 110 0.73 -3.80 31.94
N TYR A 111 1.61 -4.63 31.37
CA TYR A 111 1.22 -5.76 30.50
C TYR A 111 1.97 -7.05 30.82
N GLN A 112 1.30 -8.19 30.67
CA GLN A 112 1.95 -9.50 30.62
C GLN A 112 2.22 -9.85 29.16
N LEU A 113 3.48 -9.70 28.74
CA LEU A 113 3.92 -9.94 27.36
C LEU A 113 4.90 -11.10 27.32
N GLN A 114 4.86 -11.88 26.25
CA GLN A 114 5.91 -12.85 25.97
C GLN A 114 7.17 -12.11 25.49
N PRO A 115 8.34 -12.33 26.12
CA PRO A 115 9.61 -11.85 25.60
C PRO A 115 9.84 -12.26 24.14
N GLY A 116 10.31 -11.33 23.32
CA GLY A 116 10.57 -11.52 21.90
C GLY A 116 9.35 -11.32 20.98
N ASP A 117 8.14 -11.15 21.54
CA ASP A 117 6.92 -11.03 20.76
C ASP A 117 6.59 -9.58 20.41
N GLY A 118 6.90 -9.20 19.17
CA GLY A 118 6.55 -7.89 18.61
C GLY A 118 7.41 -6.74 19.14
N TYR A 119 6.78 -5.57 19.18
CA TYR A 119 7.40 -4.29 19.48
C TYR A 119 6.59 -3.54 20.54
N ILE A 120 7.25 -2.62 21.25
CA ILE A 120 6.62 -1.69 22.18
C ILE A 120 6.72 -0.30 21.57
N ILE A 121 5.57 0.33 21.34
CA ILE A 121 5.46 1.68 20.84
C ILE A 121 5.37 2.64 22.02
N LYS A 122 6.21 3.67 21.99
CA LYS A 122 6.25 4.73 22.99
C LYS A 122 6.15 6.08 22.29
N ILE A 123 5.27 6.95 22.80
CA ILE A 123 5.12 8.31 22.27
C ILE A 123 5.27 9.28 23.42
N PHE A 124 6.25 10.17 23.30
CA PHE A 124 6.58 11.17 24.31
C PHE A 124 6.11 12.55 23.87
N ASN A 125 5.61 13.32 24.84
CA ASN A 125 5.47 14.75 24.72
C ASN A 125 6.74 15.38 25.28
N ASP A 126 7.64 15.76 24.37
CA ASP A 126 8.97 16.25 24.74
C ASP A 126 8.87 17.64 25.38
N ASP A 127 7.85 18.45 25.02
CA ASP A 127 7.61 19.75 25.64
C ASP A 127 7.23 19.62 27.12
N ALA A 128 6.48 18.55 27.46
CA ALA A 128 6.07 18.25 28.84
C ALA A 128 7.04 17.33 29.59
N GLY A 129 8.07 16.80 28.90
CA GLY A 129 9.01 15.81 29.43
C GLY A 129 8.35 14.52 29.93
N LYS A 130 7.16 14.18 29.43
CA LYS A 130 6.34 13.07 29.93
C LYS A 130 5.83 12.17 28.80
N PRO A 131 5.57 10.87 29.07
CA PRO A 131 4.87 10.02 28.12
C PRO A 131 3.53 10.66 27.73
N ASN A 132 3.26 10.72 26.43
CA ASN A 132 1.99 11.25 25.91
C ASN A 132 0.87 10.20 26.06
N MET A 133 1.24 8.93 26.06
CA MET A 133 0.34 7.80 26.27
C MET A 133 1.08 6.63 26.91
N ALA A 134 0.34 5.68 27.48
CA ALA A 134 0.90 4.42 27.93
C ALA A 134 1.50 3.65 26.75
N ASP A 135 2.60 2.93 27.01
CA ASP A 135 3.26 2.03 26.07
C ASP A 135 2.24 1.10 25.41
N LYS A 136 2.37 0.86 24.10
CA LYS A 136 1.47 -0.01 23.34
C LYS A 136 2.24 -1.16 22.71
N PRO A 137 2.02 -2.42 23.13
CA PRO A 137 2.56 -3.57 22.42
C PRO A 137 1.86 -3.73 21.05
N MET A 138 2.66 -3.95 20.00
CA MET A 138 2.18 -4.12 18.63
C MET A 138 3.00 -5.15 17.86
N ARG A 139 2.41 -5.75 16.82
CA ARG A 139 3.10 -6.64 15.86
C ARG A 139 3.03 -6.04 14.46
N VAL A 140 4.04 -6.32 13.64
CA VAL A 140 4.02 -5.94 12.22
C VAL A 140 2.96 -6.77 11.51
N VAL A 141 1.96 -6.11 10.93
CA VAL A 141 0.89 -6.74 10.16
C VAL A 141 1.08 -6.59 8.66
N ARG A 142 1.80 -5.54 8.24
CA ARG A 142 2.09 -5.25 6.83
C ARG A 142 3.42 -4.52 6.70
N LYS A 143 4.15 -4.84 5.63
CA LYS A 143 5.42 -4.19 5.29
C LYS A 143 5.55 -4.09 3.78
N THR A 144 6.00 -2.93 3.33
CA THR A 144 6.22 -2.57 1.93
C THR A 144 7.53 -1.79 1.81
N ASP A 145 7.89 -1.39 0.59
CA ASP A 145 9.13 -0.66 0.34
C ASP A 145 9.09 0.77 0.93
N THR A 146 7.89 1.31 1.16
CA THR A 146 7.65 2.71 1.60
C THR A 146 6.90 2.81 2.91
N SER A 147 6.42 1.70 3.48
CA SER A 147 5.69 1.74 4.75
C SER A 147 5.72 0.43 5.53
N VAL A 148 5.59 0.54 6.86
CA VAL A 148 5.36 -0.56 7.79
C VAL A 148 4.15 -0.24 8.64
N GLU A 149 3.24 -1.18 8.75
CA GLU A 149 2.07 -1.10 9.62
C GLU A 149 2.24 -2.05 10.81
N LEU A 150 2.16 -1.50 12.01
CA LEU A 150 2.10 -2.22 13.27
C LEU A 150 0.68 -2.12 13.83
N ARG A 151 0.15 -3.23 14.36
CA ARG A 151 -1.17 -3.28 15.00
C ARG A 151 -1.05 -3.86 16.41
N GLY A 152 -1.79 -3.28 17.34
CA GLY A 152 -1.95 -3.88 18.67
C GLY A 152 -2.64 -5.24 18.59
N TYR A 153 -2.57 -5.98 19.69
CA TYR A 153 -3.16 -7.32 19.80
C TYR A 153 -3.66 -7.54 21.23
N LYS A 154 -4.45 -8.60 21.42
CA LYS A 154 -4.96 -8.97 22.74
C LYS A 154 -3.84 -9.29 23.72
N VAL A 155 -3.88 -8.66 24.89
CA VAL A 155 -2.89 -8.80 25.95
C VAL A 155 -3.57 -8.76 27.31
N ASN A 156 -2.97 -9.38 28.33
CA ASN A 156 -3.38 -9.15 29.71
C ASN A 156 -2.74 -7.85 30.20
N ALA A 157 -3.56 -6.89 30.59
CA ALA A 157 -3.14 -5.60 31.13
C ALA A 157 -3.53 -5.49 32.60
N LEU A 158 -2.74 -4.71 33.35
CA LEU A 158 -3.05 -4.37 34.74
C LEU A 158 -4.05 -3.23 34.76
N THR A 159 -5.26 -3.49 35.24
CA THR A 159 -6.33 -2.50 35.43
C THR A 159 -6.56 -2.28 36.94
N PRO A 160 -7.37 -1.28 37.33
CA PRO A 160 -7.77 -1.11 38.73
C PRO A 160 -8.46 -2.35 39.35
N PHE A 161 -8.96 -3.28 38.53
CA PHE A 161 -9.61 -4.52 38.95
C PHE A 161 -8.70 -5.75 38.85
N GLY A 162 -7.40 -5.56 38.63
CA GLY A 162 -6.42 -6.63 38.49
C GLY A 162 -6.04 -6.91 37.03
N TRP A 163 -5.53 -8.11 36.76
CA TRP A 163 -5.15 -8.52 35.41
C TRP A 163 -6.38 -8.87 34.58
N GLN A 164 -6.59 -8.15 33.49
CA GLN A 164 -7.70 -8.39 32.57
C GLN A 164 -7.19 -8.47 31.14
N GLU A 165 -7.79 -9.35 30.34
CA GLU A 165 -7.54 -9.38 28.90
C GLU A 165 -8.18 -8.12 28.28
N ILE A 166 -7.38 -7.36 27.54
CA ILE A 166 -7.83 -6.22 26.75
C ILE A 166 -7.41 -6.40 25.31
N ASP A 167 -8.24 -5.92 24.39
CA ASP A 167 -7.88 -5.86 22.97
C ASP A 167 -7.25 -4.51 22.65
N LEU A 168 -5.98 -4.53 22.24
CA LEU A 168 -5.28 -3.33 21.78
C LEU A 168 -5.31 -3.21 20.25
N ALA A 169 -6.02 -4.09 19.55
CA ALA A 169 -6.17 -4.00 18.10
C ALA A 169 -6.79 -2.67 17.66
N ASP A 170 -7.45 -1.90 18.51
CA ASP A 170 -7.93 -0.56 18.15
C ASP A 170 -6.80 0.45 17.93
N TYR A 171 -5.56 0.12 18.28
CA TYR A 171 -4.39 0.95 18.01
C TYR A 171 -3.54 0.38 16.87
N GLY A 172 -3.05 1.26 16.00
CA GLY A 172 -2.02 0.93 15.03
C GLY A 172 -1.04 2.07 14.80
N LEU A 173 0.17 1.73 14.35
CA LEU A 173 1.19 2.68 13.95
C LEU A 173 1.58 2.39 12.49
N LEU A 174 1.37 3.37 11.61
CA LEU A 174 1.85 3.34 10.25
C LEU A 174 3.12 4.21 10.15
N VAL A 175 4.23 3.58 9.79
CA VAL A 175 5.54 4.23 9.63
C VAL A 175 5.79 4.38 8.14
N HIS A 176 5.98 5.61 7.67
CA HIS A 176 6.28 5.88 6.27
C HIS A 176 7.78 6.11 6.08
N TYR A 177 8.29 5.55 4.99
CA TYR A 177 9.68 5.65 4.56
C TYR A 177 9.76 6.37 3.22
N GLU A 178 10.73 7.26 3.11
CA GLU A 178 11.15 7.88 1.87
C GLU A 178 12.65 7.56 1.69
N ASN A 179 12.98 6.81 0.64
CA ASN A 179 14.36 6.34 0.38
C ASN A 179 15.00 5.62 1.58
N GLY A 180 14.21 4.79 2.26
CA GLY A 180 14.64 4.02 3.43
C GLY A 180 14.76 4.81 4.74
N LYS A 181 14.48 6.12 4.72
CA LYS A 181 14.45 6.98 5.91
C LYS A 181 13.03 7.24 6.35
N ILE A 182 12.79 7.29 7.66
CA ILE A 182 11.46 7.56 8.21
C ILE A 182 11.12 9.02 7.97
N CYS A 183 10.03 9.29 7.24
CA CYS A 183 9.59 10.65 6.92
C CYS A 183 8.38 11.09 7.77
N LYS A 184 7.49 10.16 8.13
CA LYS A 184 6.37 10.41 9.03
C LYS A 184 5.90 9.14 9.75
N CYS A 185 5.24 9.33 10.88
CA CYS A 185 4.57 8.27 11.63
C CYS A 185 3.11 8.65 11.84
N VAL A 186 2.17 7.72 11.62
CA VAL A 186 0.73 7.94 11.83
C VAL A 186 0.22 6.96 12.88
N LEU A 187 -0.22 7.50 14.02
CA LEU A 187 -0.89 6.72 15.05
C LEU A 187 -2.39 6.67 14.74
N HIS A 188 -2.92 5.48 14.53
CA HIS A 188 -4.34 5.23 14.35
C HIS A 188 -4.99 4.74 15.65
N MET A 189 -6.17 5.30 15.93
CA MET A 189 -7.15 4.86 16.93
C MET A 189 -8.43 4.51 16.17
N TYR A 190 -8.55 3.25 15.79
CA TYR A 190 -9.57 2.75 14.87
C TYR A 190 -10.98 2.78 15.48
N ASP A 191 -11.10 2.53 16.79
CA ASP A 191 -12.35 2.62 17.57
C ASP A 191 -13.03 3.98 17.44
N ARG A 192 -12.23 5.04 17.36
CA ARG A 192 -12.68 6.44 17.32
C ARG A 192 -12.60 7.05 15.93
N ASN A 193 -12.24 6.27 14.91
CA ASN A 193 -11.95 6.77 13.57
C ASN A 193 -11.01 7.99 13.60
N THR A 194 -9.97 7.94 14.44
CA THR A 194 -9.08 9.07 14.70
C THR A 194 -7.66 8.67 14.34
N PHE A 195 -6.89 9.58 13.76
CA PHE A 195 -5.45 9.39 13.60
C PHE A 195 -4.67 10.66 13.89
N ILE A 196 -3.40 10.48 14.25
CA ILE A 196 -2.46 11.58 14.51
C ILE A 196 -1.25 11.36 13.62
N GLU A 197 -1.00 12.29 12.72
CA GLU A 197 0.19 12.32 11.88
C GLU A 197 1.30 13.11 12.60
N TYR A 198 2.43 12.45 12.85
CA TYR A 198 3.68 13.03 13.35
C TYR A 198 4.63 13.21 12.17
N ARG A 199 5.10 14.44 11.95
CA ARG A 199 6.00 14.81 10.86
C ARG A 199 7.05 15.84 11.28
N THR A 200 8.09 15.93 10.46
CA THR A 200 9.11 16.98 10.60
C THR A 200 8.87 18.06 9.55
N GLN A 201 8.65 19.28 10.00
CA GLN A 201 8.60 20.46 9.15
C GLN A 201 9.97 21.16 9.16
N SER A 202 10.52 21.40 7.98
CA SER A 202 11.77 22.12 7.85
C SER A 202 11.49 23.62 7.96
N ASN A 203 12.08 24.26 8.97
CA ASN A 203 12.07 25.71 9.16
C ASN A 203 13.37 26.37 8.65
N ASP A 204 14.32 25.57 8.15
CA ASP A 204 15.55 26.09 7.57
C ASP A 204 15.24 26.96 6.34
N PRO A 205 15.88 28.13 6.20
CA PRO A 205 15.73 28.96 5.01
C PRO A 205 16.05 28.17 3.75
N LEU A 206 15.11 28.13 2.82
CA LEU A 206 15.33 27.49 1.52
C LEU A 206 16.41 28.25 0.77
N LYS A 207 17.33 27.51 0.14
CA LYS A 207 18.34 28.08 -0.74
C LYS A 207 17.65 28.89 -1.84
N SER A 208 18.14 30.11 -2.07
CA SER A 208 17.83 30.84 -3.30
C SER A 208 18.64 30.23 -4.44
N VAL A 209 18.02 30.15 -5.61
CA VAL A 209 18.71 29.79 -6.84
C VAL A 209 18.67 30.99 -7.78
N SER A 210 19.69 31.11 -8.60
CA SER A 210 19.75 32.04 -9.72
C SER A 210 19.84 31.21 -11.00
N SER A 211 19.19 31.67 -12.06
CA SER A 211 19.32 31.05 -13.39
C SER A 211 20.79 31.04 -13.81
N ASN A 212 21.37 29.86 -13.94
CA ASN A 212 22.73 29.70 -14.47
C ASN A 212 22.66 29.49 -15.99
N ASN A 213 23.78 29.72 -16.70
CA ASN A 213 23.86 29.45 -18.13
C ASN A 213 23.60 27.96 -18.43
N GLY A 214 22.35 27.61 -18.75
CA GLY A 214 21.96 26.27 -19.21
C GLY A 214 20.82 25.59 -18.42
N THR A 215 20.43 26.10 -17.25
CA THR A 215 19.33 25.54 -16.43
C THR A 215 18.37 26.64 -15.99
N SER A 216 17.07 26.38 -16.17
CA SER A 216 16.02 27.29 -15.74
C SER A 216 15.88 27.32 -14.20
N GLU A 217 15.33 28.39 -13.65
CA GLU A 217 15.18 28.55 -12.19
C GLU A 217 14.28 27.44 -11.61
N CYS A 218 13.19 27.09 -12.32
CA CYS A 218 12.30 26.02 -11.89
C CYS A 218 12.97 24.63 -11.90
N GLU A 219 13.93 24.38 -12.80
CA GLU A 219 14.72 23.14 -12.79
C GLU A 219 15.68 23.06 -11.61
N GLU A 220 16.32 24.17 -11.24
CA GLU A 220 17.20 24.20 -10.07
C GLU A 220 16.41 23.96 -8.78
N TYR A 221 15.23 24.56 -8.64
CA TYR A 221 14.33 24.23 -7.52
C TYR A 221 13.87 22.78 -7.56
N ALA A 222 13.55 22.23 -8.74
CA ALA A 222 13.17 20.82 -8.86
C ALA A 222 14.30 19.87 -8.46
N LYS A 223 15.55 20.21 -8.77
CA LYS A 223 16.72 19.45 -8.33
C LYS A 223 16.86 19.48 -6.81
N LEU A 224 16.73 20.66 -6.19
CA LEU A 224 16.75 20.78 -4.72
C LEU A 224 15.61 20.00 -4.06
N ALA A 225 14.42 19.98 -4.67
CA ALA A 225 13.30 19.17 -4.20
C ALA A 225 13.63 17.67 -4.23
N ARG A 226 14.25 17.18 -5.31
CA ARG A 226 14.70 15.78 -5.44
C ARG A 226 15.77 15.42 -4.42
N GLU A 227 16.74 16.30 -4.20
CA GLU A 227 17.78 16.11 -3.18
C GLU A 227 17.19 16.07 -1.77
N ALA A 228 16.21 16.93 -1.47
CA ALA A 228 15.51 16.92 -0.18
C ALA A 228 14.73 15.61 0.03
N ALA A 229 13.98 15.16 -0.98
CA ALA A 229 13.24 13.88 -0.93
C ALA A 229 14.19 12.68 -0.80
N ALA A 230 15.30 12.66 -1.54
CA ALA A 230 16.35 11.64 -1.40
C ALA A 230 16.92 11.57 0.03
N ASN A 231 16.93 12.70 0.73
CA ASN A 231 17.38 12.80 2.10
C ASN A 231 16.30 12.48 3.15
N GLY A 232 15.07 12.20 2.74
CA GLY A 232 13.92 11.96 3.63
C GLY A 232 13.33 13.25 4.21
N ASN A 233 13.71 14.42 3.68
CA ASN A 233 13.15 15.71 4.08
C ASN A 233 11.96 16.08 3.17
N THR A 234 10.83 15.41 3.43
CA THR A 234 9.57 15.61 2.70
C THR A 234 9.13 17.07 2.71
N SER A 235 9.24 17.76 3.86
CA SER A 235 8.81 19.16 3.98
C SER A 235 9.60 20.09 3.06
N SER A 236 10.94 20.01 3.06
CA SER A 236 11.74 20.82 2.12
C SER A 236 11.48 20.42 0.67
N ALA A 237 11.28 19.14 0.37
CA ALA A 237 10.97 18.69 -0.98
C ALA A 237 9.68 19.35 -1.52
N GLN A 238 8.63 19.35 -0.70
CA GLN A 238 7.36 20.01 -1.01
C GLN A 238 7.52 21.52 -1.20
N GLN A 239 8.24 22.20 -0.29
CA GLN A 239 8.47 23.64 -0.39
C GLN A 239 9.32 24.04 -1.61
N TYR A 240 10.34 23.25 -1.97
CA TYR A 240 11.11 23.49 -3.19
C TYR A 240 10.27 23.23 -4.45
N GLY A 241 9.40 22.21 -4.45
CA GLY A 241 8.44 21.99 -5.53
C GLY A 241 7.48 23.18 -5.71
N LEU A 242 7.00 23.77 -4.61
CA LEU A 242 6.20 25.00 -4.63
C LEU A 242 6.98 26.18 -5.22
N LYS A 243 8.26 26.34 -4.87
CA LYS A 243 9.12 27.36 -5.50
C LYS A 243 9.30 27.12 -7.00
N ALA A 244 9.44 25.87 -7.44
CA ALA A 244 9.50 25.53 -8.86
C ALA A 244 8.20 25.94 -9.59
N LEU A 245 7.03 25.63 -9.01
CA LEU A 245 5.74 26.06 -9.55
C LEU A 245 5.63 27.59 -9.63
N ASN A 246 5.95 28.29 -8.55
CA ASN A 246 5.87 29.75 -8.51
C ASN A 246 6.81 30.41 -9.52
N SER A 247 8.01 29.83 -9.74
CA SER A 247 8.94 30.28 -10.78
C SER A 247 8.35 30.10 -12.19
N ILE A 248 7.67 28.98 -12.46
CA ILE A 248 6.95 28.75 -13.72
C ILE A 248 5.83 29.79 -13.91
N ILE A 249 5.04 30.06 -12.87
CA ILE A 249 3.94 31.04 -12.95
C ILE A 249 4.49 32.45 -13.20
N ALA A 250 5.59 32.82 -12.54
CA ALA A 250 6.23 34.12 -12.71
C ALA A 250 6.88 34.29 -14.09
N ASN A 251 7.45 33.23 -14.65
CA ASN A 251 8.02 33.22 -16.00
C ASN A 251 7.70 31.92 -16.75
N PRO A 252 6.51 31.86 -17.41
CA PRO A 252 6.02 30.68 -18.13
C PRO A 252 6.95 30.21 -19.27
N SER A 253 7.74 31.12 -19.85
CA SER A 253 8.62 30.82 -20.97
C SER A 253 9.70 29.77 -20.64
N GLN A 254 10.01 29.58 -19.35
CA GLN A 254 10.94 28.56 -18.87
C GLN A 254 10.56 27.14 -19.33
N LEU A 255 9.26 26.84 -19.46
CA LEU A 255 8.77 25.52 -19.86
C LEU A 255 9.22 25.08 -21.25
N LYS A 256 9.64 26.01 -22.11
CA LYS A 256 10.14 25.73 -23.47
C LYS A 256 11.55 25.12 -23.47
N CYS A 257 12.33 25.35 -22.41
CA CYS A 257 13.76 25.01 -22.36
C CYS A 257 14.12 24.03 -21.23
N ILE A 258 13.15 23.28 -20.71
CA ILE A 258 13.39 22.30 -19.63
C ILE A 258 14.21 21.12 -20.16
N ALA A 259 15.43 20.97 -19.66
CA ALA A 259 16.31 19.85 -19.98
C ALA A 259 15.89 18.57 -19.23
N ASN A 260 15.52 18.68 -17.95
CA ASN A 260 15.14 17.53 -17.12
C ASN A 260 13.66 17.55 -16.71
N VAL A 261 12.81 17.12 -17.65
CA VAL A 261 11.36 17.02 -17.46
C VAL A 261 10.99 16.10 -16.29
N ASP A 262 11.69 14.97 -16.12
CA ASP A 262 11.40 13.98 -15.07
C ASP A 262 11.60 14.59 -13.68
N SER A 263 12.71 15.30 -13.47
CA SER A 263 13.01 15.95 -12.19
C SER A 263 11.96 16.98 -11.83
N LEU A 264 11.54 17.81 -12.80
CA LEU A 264 10.51 18.82 -12.59
C LEU A 264 9.13 18.17 -12.32
N ALA A 265 8.75 17.15 -13.10
CA ALA A 265 7.50 16.43 -12.90
C ALA A 265 7.42 15.76 -11.52
N LEU A 266 8.50 15.13 -11.06
CA LEU A 266 8.57 14.50 -9.74
C LEU A 266 8.55 15.53 -8.61
N ALA A 267 9.20 16.70 -8.79
CA ALA A 267 9.16 17.78 -7.81
C ALA A 267 7.76 18.39 -7.67
N LEU A 268 7.07 18.63 -8.79
CA LEU A 268 5.70 19.12 -8.80
C LEU A 268 4.72 18.07 -8.24
N GLY A 269 4.87 16.79 -8.62
CA GLY A 269 4.08 15.70 -8.05
C GLY A 269 4.24 15.60 -6.53
N LYS A 270 5.48 15.70 -6.02
CA LYS A 270 5.77 15.69 -4.58
C LYS A 270 5.14 16.88 -3.85
N MET A 271 5.13 18.07 -4.46
CA MET A 271 4.49 19.27 -3.92
C MET A 271 2.98 19.08 -3.72
N MET A 272 2.31 18.32 -4.60
CA MET A 272 0.86 18.07 -4.48
C MET A 272 0.48 17.27 -3.22
N GLU A 273 1.41 16.53 -2.61
CA GLU A 273 1.16 15.87 -1.31
C GLU A 273 1.08 16.86 -0.13
N GLY A 274 1.47 18.12 -0.34
CA GLY A 274 1.50 19.17 0.68
C GLY A 274 0.25 20.03 0.72
N ASP A 275 -0.03 20.63 1.87
CA ASP A 275 -1.15 21.56 2.06
C ASP A 275 -0.69 23.01 1.79
N HIS A 276 -0.51 23.34 0.51
CA HIS A 276 0.04 24.64 0.06
C HIS A 276 -0.99 25.59 -0.54
N PHE A 277 -2.13 25.08 -0.98
CA PHE A 277 -3.10 25.83 -1.77
C PHE A 277 -4.40 25.99 -1.00
N ARG A 278 -4.93 27.21 -0.96
CA ARG A 278 -6.16 27.54 -0.21
C ARG A 278 -7.32 27.95 -1.10
N ASP A 279 -7.02 28.45 -2.30
CA ASP A 279 -8.00 28.92 -3.26
C ASP A 279 -8.07 27.99 -4.48
N ASN A 280 -9.25 27.95 -5.09
CA ASN A 280 -9.54 27.04 -6.21
C ASN A 280 -8.69 27.33 -7.44
N ASP A 281 -8.32 28.59 -7.69
CA ASP A 281 -7.59 28.97 -8.90
C ASP A 281 -6.12 28.52 -8.82
N SER A 282 -5.49 28.70 -7.66
CA SER A 282 -4.16 28.17 -7.39
C SER A 282 -4.14 26.65 -7.46
N ILE A 283 -5.17 25.96 -6.95
CA ILE A 283 -5.31 24.50 -7.05
C ILE A 283 -5.39 24.07 -8.52
N LYS A 284 -6.27 24.68 -9.32
CA LYS A 284 -6.40 24.35 -10.75
C LYS A 284 -5.08 24.52 -11.50
N ARG A 285 -4.39 25.65 -11.27
CA ARG A 285 -3.05 25.92 -11.85
C ARG A 285 -2.02 24.87 -11.48
N ALA A 286 -1.93 24.55 -10.19
CA ALA A 286 -1.00 23.55 -9.67
C ALA A 286 -1.28 22.17 -10.26
N VAL A 287 -2.55 21.74 -10.25
CA VAL A 287 -2.99 20.44 -10.81
C VAL A 287 -2.71 20.36 -12.31
N GLY A 288 -3.12 21.37 -13.09
CA GLY A 288 -2.94 21.40 -14.54
C GLY A 288 -1.47 21.34 -14.97
N LEU A 289 -0.61 22.17 -14.37
CA LEU A 289 0.83 22.17 -14.66
C LEU A 289 1.51 20.88 -14.19
N THR A 290 1.19 20.39 -13.00
CA THR A 290 1.75 19.15 -12.46
C THR A 290 1.38 17.97 -13.36
N TYR A 291 0.10 17.84 -13.69
CA TYR A 291 -0.40 16.76 -14.53
C TYR A 291 0.16 16.83 -15.96
N TYR A 292 0.27 18.02 -16.55
CA TYR A 292 0.98 18.23 -17.83
C TYR A 292 2.42 17.72 -17.78
N MET A 293 3.18 18.10 -16.75
CA MET A 293 4.58 17.70 -16.62
C MET A 293 4.74 16.18 -16.39
N LEU A 294 3.87 15.56 -15.59
CA LEU A 294 3.84 14.11 -15.39
C LEU A 294 3.56 13.37 -16.70
N CYS A 295 2.57 13.81 -17.48
CA CYS A 295 2.28 13.22 -18.79
C CYS A 295 3.43 13.41 -19.77
N LYS A 296 4.04 14.60 -19.80
CA LYS A 296 5.19 14.90 -20.66
C LYS A 296 6.40 14.03 -20.31
N ALA A 297 6.66 13.78 -19.03
CA ALA A 297 7.73 12.90 -18.55
C ALA A 297 7.47 11.43 -18.95
N ILE A 298 6.26 10.93 -18.73
CA ILE A 298 5.87 9.55 -19.06
C ILE A 298 5.86 9.29 -20.58
N ALA A 299 5.57 10.30 -21.40
CA ALA A 299 5.60 10.17 -22.85
C ALA A 299 7.02 10.04 -23.45
N GLN A 300 8.09 10.22 -22.66
CA GLN A 300 9.47 10.10 -23.14
C GLN A 300 9.85 8.62 -23.38
N THR A 301 9.78 8.17 -24.63
CA THR A 301 9.85 6.76 -25.06
C THR A 301 11.18 6.02 -24.83
N ASN A 302 12.27 6.71 -24.48
CA ASN A 302 13.63 6.13 -24.42
C ASN A 302 14.18 5.94 -23.01
N LYS A 303 13.34 5.93 -21.97
CA LYS A 303 13.81 5.85 -20.58
C LYS A 303 13.02 4.83 -19.76
N GLN A 304 13.73 4.16 -18.87
CA GLN A 304 13.08 3.51 -17.73
C GLN A 304 12.54 4.61 -16.82
N HIS A 305 11.22 4.74 -16.74
CA HIS A 305 10.58 5.76 -15.90
C HIS A 305 10.79 5.49 -14.41
N ASP A 306 10.93 6.57 -13.64
CA ASP A 306 10.78 6.54 -12.20
C ASP A 306 9.30 6.21 -11.90
N PRO A 307 8.97 5.09 -11.21
CA PRO A 307 7.60 4.67 -10.99
C PRO A 307 6.78 5.70 -10.20
N TYR A 308 7.44 6.62 -9.46
CA TYR A 308 6.75 7.73 -8.79
C TYR A 308 6.06 8.70 -9.76
N LEU A 309 6.47 8.76 -11.03
CA LEU A 309 5.73 9.54 -12.04
C LEU A 309 4.28 9.05 -12.17
N PHE A 310 4.09 7.73 -12.17
CA PHE A 310 2.75 7.12 -12.24
C PHE A 310 2.02 7.21 -10.90
N VAL A 311 2.74 7.06 -9.77
CA VAL A 311 2.16 7.27 -8.42
C VAL A 311 1.56 8.67 -8.32
N TYR A 312 2.34 9.71 -8.64
CA TYR A 312 1.85 11.09 -8.56
C TYR A 312 0.76 11.38 -9.58
N ARG A 313 0.83 10.83 -10.79
CA ARG A 313 -0.24 11.00 -11.78
C ARG A 313 -1.54 10.38 -11.30
N PHE A 314 -1.49 9.18 -10.73
CA PHE A 314 -2.64 8.52 -10.12
C PHE A 314 -3.22 9.35 -8.97
N SER A 315 -2.37 9.75 -8.01
CA SER A 315 -2.79 10.48 -6.80
C SER A 315 -3.40 11.83 -7.14
N VAL A 316 -2.82 12.58 -8.08
CA VAL A 316 -3.35 13.89 -8.50
C VAL A 316 -4.75 13.74 -9.10
N ILE A 317 -5.02 12.69 -9.90
CA ILE A 317 -6.37 12.40 -10.40
C ILE A 317 -7.32 12.06 -9.26
N TRP A 318 -6.87 11.23 -8.31
CA TRP A 318 -7.70 10.75 -7.20
C TRP A 318 -8.09 11.88 -6.25
N GLU A 319 -7.12 12.67 -5.80
CA GLU A 319 -7.28 13.68 -4.77
C GLU A 319 -7.94 14.96 -5.30
N TYR A 320 -7.73 15.27 -6.59
CA TYR A 320 -8.22 16.50 -7.22
C TYR A 320 -9.24 16.24 -8.34
N ASN A 321 -10.06 15.19 -8.19
CA ASN A 321 -11.06 14.77 -9.19
C ASN A 321 -11.97 15.90 -9.72
N GLN A 322 -12.36 16.85 -8.86
CA GLN A 322 -13.17 17.99 -9.27
C GLN A 322 -12.49 18.85 -10.33
N VAL A 323 -11.17 19.04 -10.23
CA VAL A 323 -10.40 19.76 -11.26
C VAL A 323 -10.44 18.99 -12.58
N PHE A 324 -10.35 17.67 -12.54
CA PHE A 324 -10.42 16.83 -13.74
C PHE A 324 -11.78 16.88 -14.44
N TYR A 325 -12.89 17.06 -13.73
CA TYR A 325 -14.19 17.29 -14.38
C TYR A 325 -14.15 18.55 -15.26
N HIS A 326 -13.55 19.63 -14.76
CA HIS A 326 -13.37 20.86 -15.53
C HIS A 326 -12.41 20.65 -16.70
N LEU A 327 -11.27 19.98 -16.48
CA LEU A 327 -10.30 19.68 -17.55
C LEU A 327 -10.92 18.86 -18.69
N PHE A 328 -11.73 17.84 -18.36
CA PHE A 328 -12.45 17.07 -19.36
C PHE A 328 -13.47 17.91 -20.13
N ALA A 329 -14.34 18.65 -19.42
CA ALA A 329 -15.32 19.51 -20.07
C ALA A 329 -14.67 20.53 -21.01
N HIS A 330 -13.61 21.21 -20.55
CA HIS A 330 -12.87 22.18 -21.38
C HIS A 330 -12.15 21.53 -22.56
N SER A 331 -11.63 20.29 -22.41
CA SER A 331 -11.03 19.54 -23.52
C SER A 331 -12.05 19.24 -24.63
N GLU A 332 -13.33 19.15 -24.28
CA GLU A 332 -14.47 18.92 -25.17
C GLU A 332 -15.12 20.23 -25.65
N GLY A 333 -14.60 21.39 -25.23
CA GLY A 333 -15.14 22.71 -25.58
C GLY A 333 -16.43 23.07 -24.84
N THR A 334 -16.68 22.45 -23.69
CA THR A 334 -17.87 22.67 -22.85
C THR A 334 -17.48 23.17 -21.47
N SER A 335 -18.46 23.55 -20.64
CA SER A 335 -18.25 23.88 -19.23
C SER A 335 -18.89 22.81 -18.34
N TYR A 336 -18.23 22.50 -17.22
CA TYR A 336 -18.77 21.57 -16.24
C TYR A 336 -19.69 22.29 -15.25
N ASN A 337 -20.92 21.80 -15.12
CA ASN A 337 -21.87 22.26 -14.11
C ASN A 337 -22.00 21.18 -13.01
N PRO A 338 -21.51 21.43 -11.78
CA PRO A 338 -21.55 20.47 -10.69
C PRO A 338 -22.94 20.34 -10.03
N ASN A 339 -23.99 20.98 -10.57
CA ASN A 339 -25.31 20.98 -9.94
C ASN A 339 -25.85 19.55 -9.80
N PRO A 340 -26.02 19.04 -8.55
CA PRO A 340 -26.48 17.68 -8.31
C PRO A 340 -27.96 17.47 -8.67
N TYR A 341 -28.70 18.51 -9.03
CA TYR A 341 -30.10 18.41 -9.48
C TYR A 341 -30.25 18.51 -10.99
N ASP A 342 -29.16 18.73 -11.73
CA ASP A 342 -29.16 18.74 -13.19
C ASP A 342 -28.82 17.35 -13.73
N ILE A 343 -29.77 16.72 -14.43
CA ILE A 343 -29.64 15.38 -15.01
C ILE A 343 -28.44 15.33 -15.99
N PHE A 344 -28.23 16.40 -16.76
CA PHE A 344 -27.10 16.46 -17.69
C PHE A 344 -25.76 16.62 -16.96
N GLY A 345 -25.74 17.40 -15.87
CA GLY A 345 -24.60 17.51 -14.97
C GLY A 345 -24.21 16.16 -14.37
N GLN A 346 -25.16 15.44 -13.78
CA GLN A 346 -24.93 14.09 -13.23
C GLN A 346 -24.42 13.10 -14.27
N SER A 347 -24.98 13.13 -15.48
CA SER A 347 -24.52 12.25 -16.56
C SER A 347 -23.06 12.53 -16.95
N SER A 348 -22.67 13.80 -16.99
CA SER A 348 -21.30 14.22 -17.29
C SER A 348 -20.34 13.79 -16.18
N THR A 349 -20.72 13.95 -14.90
CA THR A 349 -19.92 13.48 -13.76
C THR A 349 -19.64 11.99 -13.85
N ALA A 350 -20.67 11.16 -14.10
CA ALA A 350 -20.50 9.71 -14.20
C ALA A 350 -19.59 9.29 -15.36
N VAL A 351 -19.67 9.99 -16.50
CA VAL A 351 -18.79 9.77 -17.65
C VAL A 351 -17.35 10.11 -17.29
N TYR A 352 -17.11 11.27 -16.68
CA TYR A 352 -15.76 11.70 -16.30
C TYR A 352 -15.17 10.85 -15.17
N ASP A 353 -15.98 10.37 -14.22
CA ASP A 353 -15.57 9.37 -13.23
C ASP A 353 -15.05 8.11 -13.92
N HIS A 354 -15.80 7.58 -14.90
CA HIS A 354 -15.36 6.43 -15.68
C HIS A 354 -14.06 6.72 -16.46
N HIS A 355 -13.89 7.94 -17.01
CA HIS A 355 -12.65 8.33 -17.68
C HIS A 355 -11.45 8.32 -16.72
N MET A 356 -11.58 8.98 -15.56
CA MET A 356 -10.53 9.02 -14.53
C MET A 356 -10.20 7.64 -13.99
N GLN A 357 -11.21 6.79 -13.77
CA GLN A 357 -10.98 5.41 -13.38
C GLN A 357 -10.19 4.66 -14.46
N GLY A 358 -10.56 4.78 -15.73
CA GLY A 358 -9.82 4.19 -16.84
C GLY A 358 -8.36 4.64 -16.91
N MET A 359 -8.08 5.92 -16.67
CA MET A 359 -6.73 6.48 -16.58
C MET A 359 -5.91 5.85 -15.45
N GLN A 360 -6.45 5.88 -14.23
CA GLN A 360 -5.82 5.33 -13.03
C GLN A 360 -5.56 3.82 -13.14
N MET A 361 -6.51 3.10 -13.71
CA MET A 361 -6.39 1.67 -14.01
C MET A 361 -5.31 1.40 -15.07
N GLY A 362 -5.26 2.20 -16.13
CA GLY A 362 -4.23 2.13 -17.15
C GLY A 362 -2.83 2.31 -16.57
N ASP A 363 -2.64 3.32 -15.71
CA ASP A 363 -1.38 3.58 -15.01
C ASP A 363 -0.94 2.40 -14.14
N MET A 364 -1.86 1.83 -13.36
CA MET A 364 -1.56 0.71 -12.49
C MET A 364 -1.23 -0.58 -13.23
N LEU A 365 -1.87 -0.82 -14.38
CA LEU A 365 -1.58 -1.98 -15.23
C LEU A 365 -0.28 -1.82 -16.03
N GLN A 366 0.03 -0.59 -16.45
CA GLN A 366 1.27 -0.27 -17.15
C GLN A 366 2.48 -0.25 -16.20
N GLU A 367 2.29 0.19 -14.96
CA GLU A 367 3.32 0.22 -13.92
C GLU A 367 2.85 -0.48 -12.62
N PRO A 368 2.92 -1.82 -12.56
CA PRO A 368 2.45 -2.59 -11.41
C PRO A 368 3.20 -2.29 -10.11
N ARG A 369 4.38 -1.65 -10.17
CA ARG A 369 5.14 -1.27 -8.97
C ARG A 369 4.43 -0.22 -8.13
N ILE A 370 3.48 0.56 -8.68
CA ILE A 370 2.70 1.57 -7.93
C ILE A 370 2.06 0.94 -6.69
N ALA A 371 1.44 -0.24 -6.79
CA ALA A 371 0.75 -0.88 -5.66
C ALA A 371 1.70 -1.29 -4.52
N ARG A 372 3.00 -1.46 -4.82
CA ARG A 372 4.03 -1.72 -3.82
C ARG A 372 4.57 -0.44 -3.19
N LEU A 373 4.64 0.63 -3.98
CA LEU A 373 5.12 1.95 -3.55
C LEU A 373 4.07 2.71 -2.75
N ASP A 374 2.81 2.55 -3.09
CA ASP A 374 1.68 3.05 -2.30
C ASP A 374 0.58 1.98 -2.19
N PRO A 375 0.51 1.30 -1.05
CA PRO A 375 -0.50 0.26 -0.82
C PRO A 375 -1.92 0.80 -0.70
N ALA A 376 -2.11 2.08 -0.35
CA ALA A 376 -3.44 2.68 -0.35
C ALA A 376 -3.95 2.76 -1.78
N LEU A 377 -3.10 3.19 -2.73
CA LEU A 377 -3.41 3.16 -4.16
C LEU A 377 -3.65 1.72 -4.64
N GLY A 378 -2.85 0.75 -4.17
CA GLY A 378 -3.08 -0.67 -4.47
C GLY A 378 -4.45 -1.18 -4.01
N ASN A 379 -4.93 -0.74 -2.85
CA ASN A 379 -6.27 -1.08 -2.36
C ASN A 379 -7.37 -0.42 -3.21
N ILE A 380 -7.21 0.87 -3.54
CA ILE A 380 -8.12 1.61 -4.44
C ILE A 380 -8.19 0.91 -5.81
N PHE A 381 -7.04 0.55 -6.37
CA PHE A 381 -6.94 -0.22 -7.60
C PHE A 381 -7.69 -1.54 -7.51
N ASN A 382 -7.50 -2.32 -6.45
CA ASN A 382 -8.20 -3.60 -6.30
C ASN A 382 -9.73 -3.43 -6.25
N GLN A 383 -10.22 -2.37 -5.61
CA GLN A 383 -11.64 -2.04 -5.57
C GLN A 383 -12.17 -1.67 -6.97
N MET A 384 -11.45 -0.82 -7.70
CA MET A 384 -11.80 -0.44 -9.07
C MET A 384 -11.72 -1.62 -10.03
N TYR A 385 -10.63 -2.39 -10.00
CA TYR A 385 -10.39 -3.52 -10.89
C TYR A 385 -11.44 -4.64 -10.72
N ALA A 386 -12.03 -4.76 -9.53
CA ALA A 386 -13.12 -5.72 -9.31
C ALA A 386 -14.30 -5.50 -10.28
N GLN A 387 -14.50 -4.27 -10.76
CA GLN A 387 -15.55 -3.90 -11.73
C GLN A 387 -15.15 -4.21 -13.18
N TYR A 388 -13.86 -4.38 -13.46
CA TYR A 388 -13.30 -4.62 -14.81
C TYR A 388 -12.81 -6.07 -15.02
N ARG A 389 -13.20 -7.02 -14.15
CA ARG A 389 -12.68 -8.40 -14.17
C ARG A 389 -12.82 -9.15 -15.50
N THR A 390 -13.79 -8.76 -16.32
CA THR A 390 -14.04 -9.37 -17.63
C THR A 390 -13.40 -8.61 -18.79
N THR A 391 -12.81 -7.44 -18.53
CA THR A 391 -12.19 -6.59 -19.55
C THR A 391 -10.70 -6.92 -19.66
N PRO A 392 -10.17 -7.24 -20.86
CA PRO A 392 -8.74 -7.48 -21.04
C PRO A 392 -7.88 -6.29 -20.62
N SER A 393 -6.77 -6.54 -19.92
CA SER A 393 -5.88 -5.48 -19.42
C SER A 393 -5.38 -4.54 -20.52
N GLU A 394 -5.10 -5.06 -21.72
CA GLU A 394 -4.68 -4.25 -22.88
C GLU A 394 -5.75 -3.23 -23.30
N GLN A 395 -7.03 -3.59 -23.23
CA GLN A 395 -8.13 -2.68 -23.55
C GLN A 395 -8.25 -1.57 -22.51
N ILE A 396 -8.07 -1.91 -21.22
CA ILE A 396 -8.07 -0.95 -20.11
C ILE A 396 -6.92 0.04 -20.28
N ILE A 397 -5.71 -0.45 -20.56
CA ILE A 397 -4.53 0.38 -20.82
C ILE A 397 -4.77 1.30 -22.03
N SER A 398 -5.27 0.76 -23.14
CA SER A 398 -5.57 1.56 -24.33
C SER A 398 -6.61 2.66 -24.06
N LEU A 399 -7.64 2.35 -23.26
CA LEU A 399 -8.68 3.30 -22.91
C LEU A 399 -8.14 4.39 -21.98
N GLY A 400 -7.39 4.02 -20.94
CA GLY A 400 -6.74 4.97 -20.04
C GLY A 400 -5.79 5.92 -20.80
N ASN A 401 -4.96 5.38 -21.70
CA ASN A 401 -4.07 6.18 -22.54
C ASN A 401 -4.81 7.15 -23.45
N LYS A 402 -5.97 6.77 -23.98
CA LYS A 402 -6.84 7.67 -24.76
C LYS A 402 -7.30 8.86 -23.92
N TYR A 403 -7.76 8.64 -22.69
CA TYR A 403 -8.22 9.70 -21.80
C TYR A 403 -7.07 10.58 -21.28
N HIS A 404 -5.93 9.98 -20.94
CA HIS A 404 -4.71 10.74 -20.64
C HIS A 404 -4.35 11.67 -21.79
N LYS A 405 -4.38 11.16 -23.03
CA LYS A 405 -4.08 11.94 -24.23
C LYS A 405 -5.06 13.10 -24.44
N GLN A 406 -6.36 12.89 -24.25
CA GLN A 406 -7.37 13.95 -24.37
C GLN A 406 -7.06 15.15 -23.47
N VAL A 407 -6.84 14.90 -22.17
CA VAL A 407 -6.52 15.97 -21.21
C VAL A 407 -5.14 16.57 -21.51
N TYR A 408 -4.15 15.73 -21.84
CA TYR A 408 -2.81 16.21 -22.17
C TYR A 408 -2.78 17.13 -23.40
N ASP A 409 -3.49 16.77 -24.48
CA ASP A 409 -3.56 17.58 -25.70
C ASP A 409 -4.26 18.94 -25.44
N TYR A 410 -5.25 18.98 -24.53
CA TYR A 410 -5.82 20.25 -24.05
C TYR A 410 -4.79 21.10 -23.29
N LEU A 411 -4.11 20.51 -22.31
CA LEU A 411 -3.10 21.21 -21.52
C LEU A 411 -1.90 21.66 -22.35
N CYS A 412 -1.46 20.88 -23.33
CA CYS A 412 -0.43 21.27 -24.29
C CYS A 412 -0.78 22.58 -24.98
N ARG A 413 -2.00 22.71 -25.52
CA ARG A 413 -2.45 23.94 -26.18
C ARG A 413 -2.40 25.15 -25.24
N LYS A 414 -2.89 24.98 -24.01
CA LYS A 414 -2.91 26.02 -22.97
C LYS A 414 -1.50 26.44 -22.55
N VAL A 415 -0.62 25.46 -22.32
CA VAL A 415 0.79 25.71 -21.96
C VAL A 415 1.56 26.36 -23.11
N ASP A 416 1.33 25.95 -24.35
CA ASP A 416 1.99 26.54 -25.53
C ASP A 416 1.57 28.01 -25.74
N SER A 417 0.32 28.35 -25.41
CA SER A 417 -0.17 29.73 -25.40
C SER A 417 0.20 30.51 -24.13
N LEU A 418 0.95 29.91 -23.19
CA LEU A 418 1.29 30.48 -21.88
C LEU A 418 0.05 30.88 -21.06
N ASP A 419 -1.06 30.17 -21.27
CA ASP A 419 -2.34 30.39 -20.59
C ASP A 419 -2.54 29.30 -19.54
N PHE A 420 -2.45 29.68 -18.27
CA PHE A 420 -2.58 28.77 -17.13
C PHE A 420 -3.95 28.85 -16.45
N ASP A 421 -4.96 29.37 -17.14
CA ASP A 421 -6.35 29.29 -16.68
C ASP A 421 -6.99 27.98 -17.16
N PHE A 422 -6.87 26.91 -16.37
CA PHE A 422 -7.19 25.55 -16.81
C PHE A 422 -8.66 25.13 -16.68
#